data_AF-A0A920STD5-F1
#
_entry.id   AF-A0A920STD5-F1
#
_cell.length_a   1.000
_cell.length_b   1.000
_cell.length_c   1.000
_cell.angle_alpha   90.00
_cell.angle_beta   90.00
_cell.angle_gamma   90.00
#
_symmetry.space_group_name_H-M   'P 1'
#
loop_
_entity.id
_entity.type
_entity.pdbx_description
1 polymer ?
#
loop_
_entity_poly.entity_id
_entity_poly.type
_entity_poly.pdbx_seq_one_letter_code
_entity_poly.pdbx_strand_id
1 'polypeptide(L)'
;MRSNQGCPQSARENQELTLKKRNSLLSEMTEEVAELVLRDNYDQTQALSLAVARATELVHQHARATRQLERTGGLDPRLEFLPDEEGFAERIAAGEGLCRPELAVLLSYSKLSTYEMLLESDVPEAPFSCPVNSPVIFRP
;
A
#
# COMPACT_ATOMS: atom_id res chain seq x y z
N MET A 1 2.30 -28.41 12.05
CA MET A 1 2.41 -27.71 13.35
C MET A 1 3.28 -26.47 13.16
N ARG A 2 2.68 -25.35 12.73
CA ARG A 2 3.30 -24.02 12.81
C ARG A 2 2.25 -23.12 13.44
N SER A 3 2.58 -22.63 14.62
CA SER A 3 1.74 -21.83 15.49
C SER A 3 1.61 -20.44 14.90
N ASN A 4 0.42 -20.13 14.38
CA ASN A 4 0.03 -18.78 14.03
C ASN A 4 -0.29 -18.05 15.35
N GLN A 5 0.69 -17.33 15.88
CA GLN A 5 0.57 -16.36 16.97
C GLN A 5 1.16 -15.05 16.41
N GLY A 6 0.49 -13.91 16.35
CA GLY A 6 -0.87 -13.57 16.70
C GLY A 6 -1.15 -12.21 16.05
N CYS A 7 -2.31 -12.09 15.41
CA CYS A 7 -2.83 -10.79 15.04
C CYS A 7 -3.09 -10.01 16.36
N PRO A 8 -2.60 -8.78 16.55
CA PRO A 8 -2.82 -8.01 17.79
C PRO A 8 -4.30 -7.73 18.11
N GLN A 9 -5.20 -8.03 17.18
CA GLN A 9 -6.64 -7.82 17.33
C GLN A 9 -7.30 -8.81 18.29
N SER A 10 -6.72 -9.99 18.55
CA SER A 10 -7.30 -10.97 19.48
C SER A 10 -7.02 -10.70 20.97
N ALA A 11 -6.31 -9.61 21.30
CA ALA A 11 -6.02 -9.21 22.68
C ALA A 11 -6.99 -8.17 23.25
N ARG A 12 -8.21 -8.06 22.70
CA ARG A 12 -9.26 -7.15 23.23
C ARG A 12 -10.23 -7.82 24.20
N GLU A 13 -10.00 -9.07 24.56
CA GLU A 13 -10.80 -9.76 25.56
C GLU A 13 -9.93 -10.20 26.75
N ASN A 14 -10.00 -9.37 27.81
CA ASN A 14 -9.63 -9.70 29.19
C ASN A 14 -8.16 -9.92 29.52
N GLN A 15 -7.43 -8.82 29.79
CA GLN A 15 -6.55 -8.68 30.96
C GLN A 15 -5.94 -7.27 30.99
N GLU A 16 -6.14 -6.53 32.09
CA GLU A 16 -5.46 -5.26 32.32
C GLU A 16 -3.93 -5.48 32.39
N LEU A 17 -3.23 -5.24 31.29
CA LEU A 17 -1.77 -5.22 31.25
C LEU A 17 -1.29 -4.06 32.11
N THR A 18 -0.60 -4.36 33.21
CA THR A 18 0.08 -3.32 34.00
C THR A 18 1.10 -2.60 33.12
N LEU A 19 1.32 -1.31 33.34
CA LEU A 19 2.26 -0.50 32.55
C LEU A 19 3.65 -1.15 32.45
N LYS A 20 4.09 -1.83 33.52
CA LYS A 20 5.37 -2.55 33.56
C LYS A 20 5.40 -3.75 32.61
N LYS A 21 4.32 -4.55 32.54
CA LYS A 21 4.22 -5.69 31.62
C LYS A 21 4.11 -5.24 30.16
N ARG A 22 3.32 -4.19 29.89
CA ARG A 22 3.24 -3.57 28.56
C ARG A 22 4.60 -3.10 28.06
N ASN A 23 5.36 -2.39 28.89
CA ASN A 23 6.67 -1.87 28.49
C ASN A 23 7.72 -2.97 28.26
N SER A 24 7.67 -4.08 29.02
CA SER A 24 8.53 -5.25 28.75
C SER A 24 8.21 -5.85 27.39
N LEU A 25 6.93 -6.09 27.11
CA LEU A 25 6.47 -6.63 25.83
C LEU A 25 6.86 -5.74 24.64
N LEU A 26 6.67 -4.42 24.74
CA LEU A 26 7.09 -3.48 23.70
C LEU A 26 8.61 -3.47 23.51
N SER A 27 9.38 -3.61 24.59
CA SER A 27 10.85 -3.71 24.51
C SER A 27 11.30 -5.00 23.84
N GLU A 28 10.60 -6.11 24.08
CA GLU A 28 10.88 -7.41 23.47
C GLU A 28 10.60 -7.40 21.96
N MET A 29 9.58 -6.65 21.52
CA MET A 29 9.24 -6.50 20.10
C MET A 29 10.12 -5.49 19.34
N THR A 30 10.98 -4.73 20.02
CA THR A 30 11.69 -3.59 19.41
C THR A 30 12.64 -4.00 18.30
N GLU A 31 13.42 -5.08 18.48
CA GLU A 31 14.38 -5.53 17.48
C GLU A 31 13.68 -6.04 16.21
N GLU A 32 12.60 -6.80 16.37
CA GLU A 32 11.80 -7.33 15.25
C GLU A 32 11.14 -6.19 14.45
N VAL A 33 10.53 -5.23 15.14
CA VAL A 33 9.91 -4.07 14.47
C VAL A 33 10.98 -3.22 13.77
N ALA A 34 12.16 -3.04 14.38
CA ALA A 34 13.26 -2.31 13.76
C ALA A 34 13.72 -2.98 12.46
N GLU A 35 13.88 -4.30 12.44
CA GLU A 35 14.24 -5.04 11.23
C GLU A 35 13.18 -4.89 10.13
N LEU A 36 11.90 -5.02 10.49
CA LEU A 36 10.79 -4.87 9.54
C LEU A 36 10.72 -3.46 8.95
N VAL A 37 10.89 -2.42 9.77
CA VAL A 37 10.87 -1.02 9.31
C VAL A 37 12.05 -0.72 8.39
N LEU A 38 13.26 -1.19 8.74
CA LEU A 38 14.44 -0.98 7.90
C LEU A 38 14.28 -1.68 6.55
N ARG A 39 13.80 -2.93 6.56
CA ARG A 39 13.53 -3.67 5.34
C ARG A 39 12.49 -2.97 4.46
N ASP A 40 11.37 -2.55 5.04
CA ASP A 40 10.33 -1.80 4.32
C ASP A 40 10.89 -0.51 3.71
N ASN A 41 11.75 0.23 4.44
CA ASN A 41 12.37 1.44 3.92
C ASN A 41 13.24 1.19 2.68
N TYR A 42 14.02 0.11 2.68
CA TYR A 42 14.80 -0.31 1.50
C TYR A 42 13.89 -0.72 0.34
N ASP A 43 12.91 -1.57 0.59
CA ASP A 43 12.02 -2.11 -0.44
C ASP A 43 11.18 -1.00 -1.10
N GLN A 44 10.65 -0.06 -0.33
CA GLN A 44 9.89 1.09 -0.87
C GLN A 44 10.76 2.01 -1.71
N THR A 45 11.99 2.28 -1.27
CA THR A 45 12.94 3.10 -2.02
C THR A 45 13.36 2.42 -3.33
N GLN A 46 13.55 1.10 -3.29
CA GLN A 46 13.84 0.31 -4.48
C GLN A 46 12.67 0.30 -5.46
N ALA A 47 11.45 0.06 -4.97
CA ALA A 47 10.24 0.10 -5.79
C ALA A 47 10.07 1.46 -6.49
N LEU A 48 10.28 2.56 -5.77
CA LEU A 48 10.23 3.90 -6.36
C LEU A 48 11.33 4.13 -7.39
N SER A 49 12.54 3.61 -7.15
CA SER A 49 13.66 3.72 -8.10
C SER A 49 13.38 2.96 -9.40
N LEU A 50 12.75 1.78 -9.31
CA LEU A 50 12.31 1.01 -10.46
C LEU A 50 11.17 1.70 -11.22
N ALA A 51 10.21 2.30 -10.50
CA ALA A 51 9.14 3.07 -11.09
C ALA A 51 9.67 4.27 -11.88
N VAL A 52 10.63 5.02 -11.31
CA VAL A 52 11.30 6.14 -11.98
C VAL A 52 12.03 5.67 -13.24
N ALA A 53 12.74 4.55 -13.18
CA ALA A 53 13.47 4.00 -14.33
C ALA A 53 12.56 3.61 -15.50
N ARG A 54 11.26 3.39 -15.25
CA ARG A 54 10.25 3.03 -16.26
C ARG A 54 9.16 4.09 -16.43
N ALA A 55 9.33 5.28 -15.86
CA ALA A 55 8.26 6.27 -15.75
C ALA A 55 7.70 6.69 -17.12
N THR A 56 8.57 6.86 -18.12
CA THR A 56 8.16 7.18 -19.50
C THR A 56 7.44 6.00 -20.16
N GLU A 57 7.95 4.78 -20.01
CA GLU A 57 7.33 3.57 -20.60
C GLU A 57 5.92 3.33 -20.02
N LEU A 58 5.75 3.61 -18.72
CA LEU A 58 4.52 3.34 -17.98
C LEU A 58 3.61 4.57 -17.86
N VAL A 59 3.90 5.68 -18.56
CA VAL A 59 3.15 6.95 -18.43
C VAL A 59 1.64 6.78 -18.64
N HIS A 60 1.22 5.93 -19.59
CA HIS A 60 -0.19 5.62 -19.80
C HIS A 60 -0.80 4.84 -18.63
N GLN A 61 -0.02 4.00 -17.95
CA GLN A 61 -0.46 3.26 -16.77
C GLN A 61 -0.60 4.21 -15.58
N HIS A 62 0.35 5.13 -15.40
CA HIS A 62 0.28 6.18 -14.40
C HIS A 62 -0.97 7.05 -14.57
N ALA A 63 -1.26 7.50 -15.79
CA ALA A 63 -2.48 8.26 -16.09
C ALA A 63 -3.78 7.50 -15.77
N ARG A 64 -3.80 6.17 -15.95
CA ARG A 64 -4.94 5.34 -15.56
C ARG A 64 -5.03 5.17 -14.04
N ALA A 65 -3.89 4.95 -13.38
CA ALA A 65 -3.82 4.83 -11.93
C ALA A 65 -4.29 6.10 -11.23
N THR A 66 -3.86 7.29 -11.68
CA THR A 66 -4.35 8.58 -11.17
C THR A 66 -5.87 8.68 -11.24
N ARG A 67 -6.46 8.38 -12.41
CA ARG A 67 -7.92 8.41 -12.61
C ARG A 67 -8.67 7.39 -11.77
N GLN A 68 -8.09 6.22 -11.54
CA GLN A 68 -8.68 5.22 -10.67
C GLN A 68 -8.66 5.68 -9.21
N LEU A 69 -7.51 6.16 -8.73
CA LEU A 69 -7.33 6.63 -7.35
C LEU A 69 -8.14 7.89 -7.05
N GLU A 70 -8.40 8.74 -8.04
CA GLU A 70 -9.32 9.87 -7.90
C GLU A 70 -10.77 9.39 -7.64
N ARG A 71 -11.19 8.30 -8.29
CA ARG A 71 -12.54 7.75 -8.13
C ARG A 71 -12.73 6.95 -6.85
N THR A 72 -11.74 6.14 -6.49
CA THR A 72 -11.91 5.10 -5.44
C THR A 72 -10.90 5.19 -4.31
N GLY A 73 -9.80 5.94 -4.47
CA GLY A 73 -8.69 5.99 -3.53
C GLY A 73 -8.55 7.32 -2.78
N GLY A 74 -9.50 8.25 -2.94
CA GLY A 74 -9.48 9.55 -2.27
C GLY A 74 -8.37 10.51 -2.72
N LEU A 75 -7.77 10.27 -3.89
CA LEU A 75 -6.74 11.14 -4.46
C LEU A 75 -7.38 12.41 -5.03
N ASP A 76 -6.86 13.57 -4.63
CA ASP A 76 -7.13 14.84 -5.33
C ASP A 76 -5.87 15.23 -6.13
N PRO A 77 -5.87 15.06 -7.47
CA PRO A 77 -4.70 15.33 -8.30
C PRO A 77 -4.21 16.78 -8.19
N ARG A 78 -5.11 17.75 -7.96
CA ARG A 78 -4.74 19.17 -7.88
C ARG A 78 -4.08 19.48 -6.55
N LEU A 79 -4.59 18.90 -5.46
CA LEU A 79 -3.99 19.06 -4.13
C LEU A 79 -2.58 18.47 -4.08
N GLU A 80 -2.38 17.34 -4.75
CA GLU A 80 -1.12 16.60 -4.76
C GLU A 80 -0.16 17.02 -5.89
N PHE A 81 -0.49 18.07 -6.64
CA PHE A 81 0.32 18.60 -7.75
C PHE A 81 0.62 17.55 -8.85
N LEU A 82 -0.30 16.61 -9.07
CA LEU A 82 -0.23 15.64 -10.17
C LEU A 82 -0.77 16.25 -11.47
N PRO A 83 -0.25 15.85 -12.63
CA PRO A 83 -0.79 16.28 -13.91
C PRO A 83 -2.25 15.79 -14.08
N ASP A 84 -3.07 16.64 -14.70
CA ASP A 84 -4.41 16.31 -15.15
C ASP A 84 -4.37 15.62 -16.53
N GLU A 85 -5.54 15.37 -17.14
CA GLU A 85 -5.59 14.67 -18.43
C GLU A 85 -4.81 15.40 -19.54
N GLU A 86 -4.84 16.74 -19.57
CA GLU A 86 -4.08 17.55 -20.51
C GLU A 86 -2.57 17.45 -20.22
N GLY A 87 -2.16 17.60 -18.95
CA GLY A 87 -0.76 17.44 -18.56
C GLY A 87 -0.17 16.06 -18.84
N PHE A 88 -0.96 14.99 -18.68
CA PHE A 88 -0.54 13.66 -19.10
C PHE A 88 -0.40 13.55 -20.63
N ALA A 89 -1.31 14.15 -21.40
CA ALA A 89 -1.25 14.14 -22.86
C ALA A 89 0.00 14.85 -23.39
N GLU A 90 0.35 15.99 -22.79
CA GLU A 90 1.58 16.74 -23.12
C GLU A 90 2.83 15.90 -22.86
N ARG A 91 2.93 15.26 -21.69
CA ARG A 91 4.07 14.41 -21.34
C ARG A 91 4.19 13.19 -22.26
N ILE A 92 3.07 12.56 -22.60
CA ILE A 92 3.03 11.45 -23.56
C ILE A 92 3.59 11.91 -24.92
N ALA A 93 3.17 13.07 -25.41
CA ALA A 93 3.66 13.63 -26.66
C ALA A 93 5.15 14.00 -26.62
N ALA A 94 5.64 14.45 -25.46
CA ALA A 94 7.04 14.78 -25.22
C ALA A 94 7.93 13.55 -24.94
N GLY A 95 7.36 12.35 -24.75
CA GLY A 95 8.12 11.17 -24.34
C GLY A 95 8.62 11.27 -22.89
N GLU A 96 7.88 11.96 -22.02
CA GLU A 96 8.21 12.18 -20.62
C GLU A 96 7.33 11.33 -19.70
N GLY A 97 7.87 10.97 -18.54
CA GLY A 97 7.17 10.26 -17.49
C GLY A 97 6.80 11.14 -16.30
N LEU A 98 6.27 10.52 -15.25
CA LEU A 98 6.17 11.17 -13.95
C LEU A 98 7.53 11.27 -13.28
N CYS A 99 7.73 12.33 -12.51
CA CYS A 99 8.92 12.49 -11.69
C CYS A 99 8.80 11.71 -10.37
N ARG A 100 9.93 11.56 -9.68
CA ARG A 100 10.02 10.79 -8.44
C ARG A 100 9.02 11.20 -7.35
N PRO A 101 8.80 12.49 -7.03
CA PRO A 101 7.79 12.87 -6.04
C PRO A 101 6.36 12.54 -6.49
N GLU A 102 6.02 12.74 -7.76
CA GLU A 102 4.69 12.37 -8.30
C GLU A 102 4.44 10.86 -8.22
N LEU A 103 5.45 10.04 -8.53
CA LEU A 103 5.39 8.58 -8.38
C LEU A 103 5.28 8.14 -6.92
N ALA A 104 5.90 8.88 -5.99
CA ALA A 104 5.81 8.59 -4.57
C ALA A 104 4.38 8.84 -4.04
N VAL A 105 3.73 9.91 -4.49
CA VAL A 105 2.31 10.19 -4.19
C VAL A 105 1.44 9.04 -4.69
N LEU A 106 1.56 8.69 -5.98
CA LEU A 106 0.79 7.58 -6.57
C LEU A 106 0.98 6.27 -5.83
N LEU A 107 2.22 5.95 -5.44
CA LEU A 107 2.53 4.75 -4.65
C LEU A 107 1.86 4.80 -3.27
N SER A 108 1.87 5.94 -2.59
CA SER A 108 1.25 6.11 -1.28
C SER A 108 -0.26 5.89 -1.34
N TYR A 109 -0.95 6.55 -2.27
CA TYR A 109 -2.39 6.40 -2.45
C TYR A 109 -2.77 4.98 -2.89
N SER A 110 -1.96 4.33 -3.73
CA SER A 110 -2.16 2.93 -4.10
C SER A 110 -2.08 1.99 -2.89
N LYS A 111 -1.14 2.23 -1.97
CA LYS A 111 -1.02 1.45 -0.73
C LYS A 111 -2.22 1.63 0.18
N LEU A 112 -2.65 2.87 0.40
CA LEU A 112 -3.80 3.18 1.25
C LEU A 112 -5.07 2.55 0.70
N SER A 113 -5.35 2.76 -0.59
CA SER A 113 -6.53 2.19 -1.25
C SER A 113 -6.52 0.66 -1.23
N THR A 114 -5.35 0.04 -1.47
CA THR A 114 -5.23 -1.44 -1.39
C THR A 114 -5.40 -1.95 0.03
N TYR A 115 -4.89 -1.24 1.02
CA TYR A 115 -5.05 -1.59 2.43
C TYR A 115 -6.52 -1.54 2.86
N GLU A 116 -7.25 -0.49 2.46
CA GLU A 116 -8.69 -0.37 2.72
C GLU A 116 -9.47 -1.53 2.05
N MET A 117 -9.21 -1.80 0.77
CA MET A 117 -9.83 -2.93 0.08
C MET A 117 -9.52 -4.28 0.74
N LEU A 118 -8.30 -4.46 1.26
CA LEU A 118 -7.92 -5.69 1.95
C LEU A 118 -8.66 -5.86 3.27
N LEU A 119 -8.85 -4.79 4.03
CA LEU A 119 -9.63 -4.81 5.28
C LEU A 119 -11.11 -5.12 5.04
N GLU A 120 -11.65 -4.73 3.90
CA GLU A 120 -13.04 -5.02 3.51
C GLU A 120 -13.21 -6.41 2.88
N SER A 121 -12.11 -7.08 2.53
CA SER A 121 -12.11 -8.37 1.88
C SER A 121 -11.91 -9.52 2.86
N ASP A 122 -12.48 -10.69 2.56
CA ASP A 122 -12.24 -11.94 3.31
C ASP A 122 -10.90 -12.61 2.95
N VAL A 123 -10.02 -11.93 2.20
CA VAL A 123 -8.73 -12.46 1.73
C VAL A 123 -7.78 -12.80 2.88
N PRO A 124 -7.67 -11.99 3.96
CA PRO A 124 -6.77 -12.31 5.08
C PRO A 124 -7.16 -13.61 5.81
N GLU A 125 -8.45 -13.92 5.88
CA GLU A 125 -8.96 -15.15 6.49
C GLU A 125 -9.01 -16.36 5.53
N ALA A 126 -8.90 -16.12 4.21
CA ALA A 126 -9.03 -17.16 3.21
C ALA A 126 -7.89 -18.20 3.27
N PRO A 127 -8.18 -19.51 3.25
CA PRO A 127 -7.16 -20.54 3.15
C PRO A 127 -6.33 -20.37 1.87
N PHE A 128 -5.00 -20.48 1.96
CA PHE A 128 -4.06 -20.33 0.83
C PHE A 128 -4.36 -21.24 -0.39
N SER A 129 -5.18 -22.28 -0.21
CA SER A 129 -5.58 -23.22 -1.27
C SER A 129 -6.87 -22.84 -2.01
N CYS A 130 -7.50 -21.71 -1.70
CA CYS A 130 -8.75 -21.32 -2.36
C CYS A 130 -8.47 -20.96 -3.83
N PRO A 131 -9.10 -21.62 -4.82
CA PRO A 131 -8.87 -21.31 -6.23
C PRO A 131 -9.38 -19.89 -6.52
N VAL A 132 -8.50 -19.06 -7.08
CA VAL A 132 -8.68 -17.63 -7.39
C VAL A 132 -9.79 -17.32 -8.42
N ASN A 133 -10.63 -18.32 -8.73
CA ASN A 133 -11.60 -18.29 -9.82
C ASN A 133 -13.05 -18.46 -9.34
N SER A 134 -13.32 -18.26 -8.05
CA SER A 134 -14.69 -18.15 -7.52
C SER A 134 -15.09 -16.67 -7.40
N PRO A 135 -16.34 -16.30 -7.73
CA PRO A 135 -16.79 -14.91 -7.96
C PRO A 135 -17.02 -14.10 -6.66
N VAL A 136 -16.21 -14.33 -5.62
CA VAL A 136 -16.51 -13.85 -4.26
C VAL A 136 -15.89 -12.48 -3.93
N ILE A 137 -15.13 -11.87 -4.84
CA ILE A 137 -14.38 -10.64 -4.53
C ILE A 137 -14.95 -9.51 -5.38
N PHE A 138 -15.35 -8.42 -4.72
CA PHE A 138 -16.17 -7.29 -5.20
C PHE A 138 -17.68 -7.54 -5.11
N ARG A 139 -18.21 -7.38 -3.89
CA ARG A 139 -19.60 -6.92 -3.74
C ARG A 139 -19.73 -5.51 -4.39
N PRO A 140 -20.87 -5.21 -5.03
CA PRO A 140 -21.11 -3.90 -5.66
C PRO A 140 -21.17 -2.77 -4.63
#